data_AF-A0A5C3MD58-F1
#
_entry.id   AF-A0A5C3MD58-F1
#
_cell.length_a   1.000
_cell.length_b   1.000
_cell.length_c   1.000
_cell.angle_alpha   90.00
_cell.angle_beta   90.00
_cell.angle_gamma   90.00
#
_symmetry.space_group_name_H-M   'P 1'
#
loop_
_entity.id
_entity.type
_entity.pdbx_description
1 polymer ?
#
loop_
_entity_poly.entity_id
_entity_poly.type
_entity_poly.pdbx_seq_one_letter_code
_entity_poly.pdbx_strand_id
1 'polypeptide(L)'
;MSFANLYYKRTAGTPKACYICYKPSTTVLATLNTTDFIYTCDAHLSDPGFAKLADAADDTKSPKPEISPEEIARVKEEWEVKQKKKLEKEKEKAKEKEKEKEKEKTDGDKGDKDEKEKDQKKEGSKSPKIPGALASGSNTPTTPSSSHQRYILHRDYFAMRQGEHRRRRQATQAKELAPRLPGAPTGEISGSSV
;
A
#
# COMPACT_ATOMS: atom_id res chain seq x y z
N MET A 1 8.85 -0.45 2.20
CA MET A 1 7.76 -1.35 1.76
C MET A 1 6.69 -1.32 2.83
N SER A 2 5.42 -1.53 2.50
CA SER A 2 4.42 -1.87 3.52
C SER A 2 4.64 -3.32 3.96
N PHE A 3 4.48 -3.58 5.25
CA PHE A 3 4.48 -4.92 5.84
C PHE A 3 3.15 -5.15 6.55
N ALA A 4 2.82 -6.40 6.89
CA ALA A 4 1.55 -6.73 7.55
C ALA A 4 1.56 -6.38 9.05
N ASN A 5 0.40 -6.04 9.62
CA ASN A 5 0.25 -5.77 11.05
C ASN A 5 0.12 -7.06 11.89
N LEU A 6 1.06 -8.00 11.70
CA LEU A 6 1.07 -9.28 12.39
C LEU A 6 2.45 -9.53 13.00
N TYR A 7 2.48 -9.58 14.32
CA TYR A 7 3.70 -9.73 15.11
C TYR A 7 3.63 -11.01 15.94
N TYR A 8 4.77 -11.70 16.04
CA TYR A 8 4.92 -12.89 16.86
C TYR A 8 5.71 -12.55 18.11
N LYS A 9 5.19 -12.90 19.29
CA LYS A 9 5.89 -12.77 20.56
C LYS A 9 7.08 -13.72 20.58
N ARG A 10 8.27 -13.17 20.79
CA ARG A 10 9.55 -13.87 20.95
C ARG A 10 10.25 -13.34 22.19
N THR A 11 11.14 -14.14 22.76
CA THR A 11 12.04 -13.74 23.84
C THR A 11 13.43 -13.46 23.28
N ALA A 12 14.00 -12.31 23.65
CA ALA A 12 15.36 -11.91 23.31
C ALA A 12 16.30 -12.21 24.49
N GLY A 13 17.50 -12.73 24.17
CA GLY A 13 18.51 -13.05 25.18
C GLY A 13 19.17 -11.84 25.86
N THR A 14 19.03 -10.64 25.31
CA THR A 14 19.48 -9.39 25.96
C THR A 14 18.31 -8.45 26.18
N PRO A 15 18.16 -7.85 27.38
CA PRO A 15 17.09 -6.89 27.62
C PRO A 15 17.36 -5.58 26.87
N LYS A 16 16.31 -5.00 26.28
CA LYS A 16 16.33 -3.65 25.71
C LYS A 16 15.15 -2.83 26.22
N ALA A 17 15.27 -1.51 26.10
CA ALA A 17 14.22 -0.57 26.47
C ALA A 17 12.91 -0.86 25.73
N CYS A 18 11.81 -0.98 26.46
CA CYS A 18 10.47 -1.08 25.92
C CYS A 18 10.11 0.19 25.14
N TYR A 19 9.46 0.06 23.98
CA TYR A 19 9.08 1.19 23.10
C TYR A 19 8.18 2.24 23.76
N ILE A 20 7.47 1.89 24.83
CA ILE A 20 6.44 2.75 25.45
C ILE A 20 6.97 3.41 26.73
N CYS A 21 7.54 2.62 27.65
CA CYS A 21 8.01 3.11 28.95
C CYS A 21 9.53 3.07 29.15
N TYR A 22 10.29 2.65 28.13
CA TYR A 22 11.75 2.53 28.13
C TYR A 22 12.38 1.63 29.21
N LYS A 23 11.58 0.98 30.06
CA LYS A 23 12.03 -0.03 31.03
C LYS A 23 12.66 -1.23 30.30
N PRO A 24 13.73 -1.85 30.84
CA PRO A 24 14.36 -3.01 30.22
C PRO A 24 13.38 -4.18 30.13
N SER A 25 13.33 -4.82 28.96
CA SER A 25 12.41 -5.91 28.63
C SER A 25 13.08 -6.92 27.69
N THR A 26 12.80 -8.20 27.90
CA THR A 26 13.25 -9.32 27.05
C THR A 26 12.19 -9.75 26.05
N THR A 27 10.93 -9.34 26.23
CA THR A 27 9.83 -9.64 25.31
C THR A 27 9.91 -8.76 24.06
N VAL A 28 9.86 -9.40 22.88
CA VAL A 28 9.92 -8.77 21.55
C VAL A 28 8.73 -9.20 20.72
N LEU A 29 8.00 -8.23 20.18
CA LEU A 29 7.07 -8.43 19.08
C LEU A 29 7.81 -8.26 17.77
N ALA A 30 7.83 -9.29 16.92
CA ALA A 30 8.49 -9.19 15.61
C ALA A 30 7.73 -9.90 14.49
N THR A 31 7.69 -9.24 13.32
CA THR A 31 7.06 -9.71 12.08
C THR A 31 7.71 -10.99 11.53
N LEU A 32 6.97 -11.75 10.70
CA LEU A 32 7.43 -13.05 10.13
C LEU A 32 8.79 -12.90 9.42
N ASN A 33 8.89 -11.93 8.51
CA ASN A 33 10.08 -11.65 7.71
C ASN A 33 11.14 -10.81 8.45
N THR A 34 10.98 -10.63 9.77
CA THR A 34 11.83 -9.78 10.65
C THR A 34 12.07 -8.34 10.14
N THR A 35 11.24 -7.86 9.21
CA THR A 35 11.29 -6.49 8.67
C THR A 35 11.07 -5.44 9.75
N ASP A 36 10.23 -5.77 10.73
CA ASP A 36 9.98 -4.94 11.90
C ASP A 36 9.98 -5.75 13.19
N PHE A 37 10.58 -5.16 14.24
CA PHE A 37 10.63 -5.69 15.61
C PHE A 37 10.55 -4.57 16.65
N ILE A 38 9.82 -4.82 17.74
CA ILE A 38 9.53 -3.87 18.82
C ILE A 38 9.77 -4.57 20.15
N TYR A 39 10.52 -3.93 21.06
CA TYR A 39 10.66 -4.38 22.44
C TYR A 39 9.50 -3.86 23.28
N THR A 40 8.85 -4.76 24.03
CA THR A 40 7.60 -4.46 24.74
C THR A 40 7.60 -5.23 26.07
N CYS A 41 7.43 -4.57 27.21
CA CYS A 41 7.21 -5.29 28.46
C CYS A 41 5.77 -5.81 28.54
N ASP A 42 5.57 -6.91 29.26
CA ASP A 42 4.27 -7.59 29.33
C ASP A 42 3.14 -6.71 29.88
N ALA A 43 3.45 -5.73 30.75
CA ALA A 43 2.49 -4.75 31.27
C ALA A 43 1.86 -3.84 30.20
N HIS A 44 2.57 -3.57 29.09
CA HIS A 44 1.98 -2.89 27.93
C HIS A 44 1.43 -3.88 26.90
N LEU A 45 1.86 -5.13 26.92
CA LEU A 45 1.32 -6.18 26.06
C LEU A 45 -0.09 -6.61 26.50
N SER A 46 -0.44 -6.38 27.77
CA SER A 46 -1.80 -6.48 28.31
C SER A 46 -2.70 -5.27 28.04
N ASP A 47 -2.18 -4.17 27.50
CA ASP A 47 -2.98 -2.98 27.17
C ASP A 47 -3.65 -3.13 25.79
N PRO A 48 -5.00 -3.21 25.72
CA PRO A 48 -5.73 -3.32 24.45
C PRO A 48 -5.60 -2.09 23.54
N GLY A 49 -5.14 -0.95 24.08
CA GLY A 49 -4.79 0.25 23.32
C GLY A 49 -3.44 0.17 22.61
N PHE A 50 -2.56 -0.75 23.01
CA PHE A 50 -1.27 -0.98 22.36
C PHE A 50 -1.30 -2.17 21.40
N ALA A 51 -1.71 -3.35 21.87
CA ALA A 51 -1.73 -4.57 21.08
C ALA A 51 -2.88 -5.49 21.48
N LYS A 52 -3.45 -6.20 20.50
CA LYS A 52 -4.47 -7.23 20.71
C LYS A 52 -3.91 -8.58 20.32
N LEU A 53 -4.26 -9.63 21.06
CA LEU A 53 -3.99 -11.00 20.63
C LEU A 53 -4.73 -11.26 19.32
N ALA A 54 -4.04 -11.84 18.34
CA ALA A 54 -4.66 -12.26 17.10
C ALA A 54 -5.06 -13.72 17.24
N ASP A 55 -6.37 -13.96 17.32
CA ASP A 55 -6.93 -15.30 17.22
C ASP A 55 -6.63 -15.89 15.83
N ALA A 56 -6.55 -17.22 15.74
CA ALA A 56 -6.17 -17.92 14.50
C ALA A 56 -7.14 -17.73 13.31
N ALA A 57 -8.23 -16.97 13.50
CA ALA A 57 -9.19 -16.59 12.47
C ALA A 57 -8.94 -15.19 11.86
N ASP A 58 -8.14 -14.33 12.51
CA ASP A 58 -8.03 -12.90 12.13
C ASP A 58 -6.99 -12.62 11.03
N ASP A 59 -6.16 -13.60 10.66
CA ASP A 59 -5.09 -13.52 9.64
C ASP A 59 -5.55 -13.08 8.22
N THR A 60 -6.85 -12.86 7.99
CA THR A 60 -7.43 -12.42 6.71
C THR A 60 -8.16 -11.08 6.75
N LYS A 61 -8.39 -10.48 7.92
CA LYS A 61 -9.08 -9.19 8.06
C LYS A 61 -8.12 -8.09 8.48
N SER A 62 -7.54 -7.42 7.48
CA SER A 62 -7.39 -5.96 7.57
C SER A 62 -8.71 -5.38 8.13
N PRO A 63 -8.70 -4.43 9.07
CA PRO A 63 -9.91 -3.84 9.62
C PRO A 63 -10.61 -3.01 8.54
N LYS A 64 -11.36 -3.70 7.70
CA LYS A 64 -12.49 -3.12 6.99
C LYS A 64 -13.40 -2.62 8.10
N PRO A 65 -13.74 -1.31 8.15
CA PRO A 65 -14.87 -0.91 8.98
C PRO A 65 -16.06 -1.80 8.61
N GLU A 66 -16.85 -2.19 9.61
CA GLU A 66 -18.07 -2.97 9.42
C GLU A 66 -19.15 -2.07 8.80
N ILE A 67 -18.89 -1.66 7.55
CA ILE A 67 -19.86 -1.03 6.67
C ILE A 67 -20.94 -2.09 6.48
N SER A 68 -22.10 -1.84 7.10
CA SER A 68 -23.27 -2.71 6.97
C SER A 68 -23.53 -2.99 5.49
N PRO A 69 -23.92 -4.21 5.08
CA PRO A 69 -24.29 -4.48 3.69
C PRO A 69 -25.35 -3.49 3.16
N GLU A 70 -26.16 -2.89 4.05
CA GLU A 70 -27.15 -1.85 3.76
C GLU A 70 -26.56 -0.50 3.34
N GLU A 71 -25.36 -0.15 3.82
CA GLU A 71 -24.65 1.07 3.39
C GLU A 71 -24.00 0.86 2.02
N ILE A 72 -23.47 -0.34 1.77
CA ILE A 72 -22.94 -0.73 0.46
C ILE A 72 -24.06 -0.76 -0.59
N ALA A 73 -25.27 -1.20 -0.22
CA ALA A 73 -26.44 -1.16 -1.09
C ALA A 73 -26.83 0.28 -1.44
N ARG A 74 -27.05 1.14 -0.44
CA ARG A 74 -27.41 2.56 -0.65
C ARG A 74 -26.39 3.32 -1.51
N VAL A 75 -25.09 3.15 -1.27
CA VAL A 75 -24.04 3.82 -2.07
C VAL A 75 -24.01 3.32 -3.52
N LYS A 76 -24.32 2.04 -3.78
CA LYS A 76 -24.44 1.52 -5.15
C LYS A 76 -25.67 2.07 -5.87
N GLU A 77 -26.82 2.11 -5.20
CA GLU A 77 -28.06 2.67 -5.75
C GLU A 77 -27.91 4.16 -6.07
N GLU A 78 -27.36 4.95 -5.14
CA GLU A 78 -27.06 6.36 -5.37
C GLU A 78 -26.08 6.57 -6.53
N TRP A 79 -25.05 5.73 -6.64
CA TRP A 79 -24.10 5.80 -7.76
C TRP A 79 -24.74 5.47 -9.09
N GLU A 80 -25.55 4.40 -9.17
CA GLU A 80 -26.26 4.02 -10.39
C GLU A 80 -27.28 5.07 -10.84
N VAL A 81 -28.09 5.61 -9.93
CA VAL A 81 -29.04 6.69 -10.24
C VAL A 81 -28.29 7.93 -10.73
N LYS A 82 -27.15 8.27 -10.11
CA LYS A 82 -26.31 9.42 -10.50
C LYS A 82 -25.57 9.20 -11.82
N GLN A 83 -25.27 7.96 -12.20
CA GLN A 83 -24.73 7.61 -13.53
C GLN A 83 -25.82 7.62 -14.60
N LYS A 84 -26.97 6.98 -14.37
CA LYS A 84 -28.12 6.99 -15.29
C LYS A 84 -28.58 8.42 -15.59
N LYS A 85 -28.73 9.26 -14.56
CA LYS A 85 -29.09 10.69 -14.71
C LYS A 85 -28.02 11.55 -15.42
N LYS A 86 -26.73 11.16 -15.38
CA LYS A 86 -25.68 11.81 -16.19
C LYS A 86 -25.79 11.39 -17.65
N LEU A 87 -25.90 10.09 -17.92
CA LEU A 87 -26.01 9.54 -19.27
C LEU A 87 -27.27 10.00 -20.00
N GLU A 88 -28.40 10.14 -19.30
CA GLU A 88 -29.63 10.73 -19.86
C GLU A 88 -29.42 12.21 -20.20
N LYS A 89 -28.86 13.00 -19.27
CA LYS A 89 -28.59 14.43 -19.47
C LYS A 89 -27.53 14.69 -20.55
N GLU A 90 -26.63 13.75 -20.82
CA GLU A 90 -25.69 13.79 -21.94
C GLU A 90 -26.36 13.39 -23.26
N LYS A 91 -27.26 12.40 -23.25
CA LYS A 91 -28.06 12.00 -24.43
C LYS A 91 -29.07 13.06 -24.86
N GLU A 92 -29.70 13.76 -23.92
CA GLU A 92 -30.58 14.90 -24.22
C GLU A 92 -29.79 16.05 -24.85
N LYS A 93 -28.67 16.44 -24.26
CA LYS A 93 -27.77 17.48 -24.82
C LYS A 93 -27.18 17.09 -26.17
N ALA A 94 -26.93 15.81 -26.42
CA ALA A 94 -26.50 15.33 -27.73
C ALA A 94 -27.62 15.49 -28.77
N LYS A 95 -28.86 15.09 -28.44
CA LYS A 95 -30.03 15.23 -29.32
C LYS A 95 -30.43 16.68 -29.59
N GLU A 96 -30.27 17.58 -28.63
CA GLU A 96 -30.46 19.02 -28.85
C GLU A 96 -29.41 19.57 -29.84
N LYS A 97 -28.13 19.25 -29.65
CA LYS A 97 -27.06 19.65 -30.59
C LYS A 97 -27.17 19.02 -31.98
N GLU A 98 -27.81 17.86 -32.10
CA GLU A 98 -28.07 17.21 -33.38
C GLU A 98 -29.21 17.91 -34.14
N LYS A 99 -30.31 18.26 -33.45
CA LYS A 99 -31.39 19.08 -34.02
C LYS A 99 -30.96 20.51 -34.38
N GLU A 100 -29.98 21.07 -33.68
CA GLU A 100 -29.47 22.41 -33.99
C GLU A 100 -28.59 22.40 -35.27
N LYS A 101 -27.91 21.28 -35.57
CA LYS A 101 -27.14 21.09 -36.82
C LYS A 101 -27.97 20.78 -38.05
N GLU A 102 -29.20 20.29 -37.90
CA GLU A 102 -30.09 19.94 -39.03
C GLU A 102 -30.73 21.18 -39.71
N LYS A 103 -30.57 22.39 -39.12
CA LYS A 103 -31.03 23.66 -39.72
C LYS A 103 -29.95 24.45 -40.49
N GLU A 104 -28.71 23.98 -40.54
CA GLU A 104 -27.58 24.74 -41.10
C GLU A 104 -26.73 23.96 -42.12
N LYS A 105 -27.36 23.08 -42.91
CA LYS A 105 -26.72 22.47 -44.09
C LYS A 105 -27.65 22.32 -45.29
N THR A 106 -27.89 23.45 -45.95
CA THR A 106 -28.34 23.50 -47.34
C THR A 106 -27.37 24.35 -48.16
N ASP A 107 -26.15 23.86 -48.40
CA ASP A 107 -25.35 24.09 -49.64
C ASP A 107 -24.02 23.28 -49.68
N GLY A 108 -23.48 23.06 -50.90
CA GLY A 108 -22.12 22.52 -51.21
C GLY A 108 -21.78 21.10 -50.71
N ASP A 109 -21.95 20.02 -51.49
CA ASP A 109 -21.21 19.53 -52.69
C ASP A 109 -19.90 18.73 -52.42
N LYS A 110 -19.91 17.49 -52.95
CA LYS A 110 -18.83 16.53 -53.33
C LYS A 110 -17.66 16.11 -52.40
N GLY A 111 -17.44 14.80 -52.43
CA GLY A 111 -16.14 14.12 -52.39
C GLY A 111 -15.66 13.70 -50.99
N ASP A 112 -15.06 12.53 -50.78
CA ASP A 112 -14.93 11.33 -51.63
C ASP A 112 -14.75 10.09 -50.72
N LYS A 113 -14.75 8.91 -51.34
CA LYS A 113 -14.24 7.58 -50.90
C LYS A 113 -13.02 7.58 -49.93
N ASP A 114 -12.69 6.50 -49.20
CA ASP A 114 -13.06 5.08 -49.37
C ASP A 114 -12.92 4.24 -48.05
N GLU A 115 -13.25 2.94 -48.18
CA GLU A 115 -12.88 1.72 -47.41
C GLU A 115 -11.57 1.73 -46.52
N LYS A 116 -11.32 0.88 -45.49
CA LYS A 116 -12.05 -0.24 -44.84
C LYS A 116 -11.25 -0.99 -43.74
N GLU A 117 -11.98 -1.53 -42.76
CA GLU A 117 -11.77 -2.74 -41.90
C GLU A 117 -10.38 -3.31 -41.46
N LYS A 118 -10.37 -3.72 -40.17
CA LYS A 118 -9.96 -5.04 -39.59
C LYS A 118 -8.45 -5.37 -39.40
N ASP A 119 -8.01 -6.31 -38.53
CA ASP A 119 -8.56 -7.00 -37.32
C ASP A 119 -7.51 -8.03 -36.79
N GLN A 120 -7.68 -8.58 -35.57
CA GLN A 120 -6.98 -9.79 -35.06
C GLN A 120 -5.42 -9.68 -34.99
N LYS A 121 -4.54 -10.59 -34.49
CA LYS A 121 -4.47 -11.79 -33.60
C LYS A 121 -2.96 -12.01 -33.26
N LYS A 122 -2.46 -12.81 -32.29
CA LYS A 122 -2.96 -13.50 -31.05
C LYS A 122 -1.71 -13.96 -30.26
N GLU A 123 -1.86 -14.31 -28.96
CA GLU A 123 -0.96 -15.24 -28.21
C GLU A 123 0.53 -14.80 -28.02
N GLY A 124 1.33 -15.37 -27.11
CA GLY A 124 1.03 -16.37 -26.07
C GLY A 124 2.03 -17.53 -25.99
N SER A 125 3.19 -17.36 -25.35
CA SER A 125 4.08 -18.44 -24.88
C SER A 125 5.04 -17.90 -23.80
N LYS A 126 5.11 -18.47 -22.59
CA LYS A 126 5.61 -19.80 -22.14
C LYS A 126 7.13 -19.84 -21.96
N SER A 127 7.55 -20.05 -20.71
CA SER A 127 8.94 -20.16 -20.24
C SER A 127 9.58 -21.51 -20.60
N PRO A 128 10.93 -21.56 -20.70
CA PRO A 128 11.68 -22.80 -20.55
C PRO A 128 12.22 -23.00 -19.12
N LYS A 129 12.28 -24.27 -18.68
CA LYS A 129 13.00 -24.70 -17.46
C LYS A 129 14.50 -24.84 -17.75
N ILE A 130 15.33 -24.68 -16.73
CA ILE A 130 16.74 -25.12 -16.73
C ILE A 130 16.96 -26.04 -15.50
N PRO A 131 17.59 -27.21 -15.64
CA PRO A 131 17.79 -28.14 -14.52
C PRO A 131 19.18 -28.03 -13.86
N GLY A 132 19.22 -28.28 -12.54
CA GLY A 132 20.33 -28.97 -11.87
C GLY A 132 21.60 -28.20 -11.52
N ALA A 133 21.77 -27.91 -10.22
CA ALA A 133 23.09 -27.85 -9.55
C ALA A 133 22.93 -28.27 -8.07
N LEU A 134 23.92 -28.97 -7.53
CA LEU A 134 23.85 -29.65 -6.23
C LEU A 134 24.37 -28.78 -5.06
N ALA A 135 23.80 -29.05 -3.88
CA ALA A 135 24.40 -28.91 -2.54
C ALA A 135 24.99 -27.55 -2.09
N SER A 136 24.28 -26.87 -1.18
CA SER A 136 24.87 -26.35 0.07
C SER A 136 23.81 -26.02 1.12
N GLY A 137 24.12 -26.26 2.40
CA GLY A 137 23.42 -25.64 3.53
C GLY A 137 21.98 -26.09 3.82
N SER A 138 21.79 -27.26 4.43
CA SER A 138 20.53 -27.62 5.09
C SER A 138 20.28 -26.73 6.32
N ASN A 139 19.69 -25.56 6.12
CA ASN A 139 19.00 -24.78 7.14
C ASN A 139 17.54 -24.58 6.73
N THR A 140 16.78 -25.67 6.65
CA THR A 140 15.33 -25.60 6.79
C THR A 140 15.03 -24.90 8.14
N PRO A 141 14.20 -23.84 8.17
CA PRO A 141 13.71 -23.35 9.45
C PRO A 141 12.82 -24.45 10.04
N THR A 142 13.37 -25.22 10.97
CA THR A 142 12.60 -26.14 11.81
C THR A 142 11.43 -25.36 12.38
N THR A 143 10.22 -25.81 12.12
CA THR A 143 9.00 -25.23 12.69
C THR A 143 8.77 -25.88 14.05
N PRO A 144 9.21 -25.32 15.20
CA PRO A 144 8.73 -25.80 16.47
C PRO A 144 7.24 -25.56 16.54
N SER A 145 6.46 -26.63 16.70
CA SER A 145 5.01 -26.58 16.86
C SER A 145 4.61 -26.09 18.26
N SER A 146 5.18 -24.96 18.69
CA SER A 146 4.59 -24.07 19.68
C SER A 146 4.13 -22.81 18.95
N SER A 147 2.83 -22.60 18.87
CA SER A 147 2.24 -21.42 18.24
C SER A 147 2.64 -20.19 19.05
N HIS A 148 3.66 -19.48 18.58
CA HIS A 148 4.09 -18.21 19.17
C HIS A 148 2.89 -17.26 19.19
N GLN A 149 2.60 -16.68 20.37
CA GLN A 149 1.46 -15.79 20.54
C GLN A 149 1.52 -14.66 19.49
N ARG A 150 0.42 -14.53 18.73
CA ARG A 150 0.30 -13.55 17.66
C ARG A 150 -0.37 -12.29 18.20
N TYR A 151 0.10 -11.14 17.74
CA TYR A 151 -0.38 -9.84 18.15
C TYR A 151 -0.57 -8.94 16.93
N ILE A 152 -1.67 -8.20 16.92
CA ILE A 152 -1.95 -7.08 16.01
C ILE A 152 -1.76 -5.80 16.81
N LEU A 153 -0.88 -4.89 16.35
CA LEU A 153 -0.72 -3.59 17.01
C LEU A 153 -1.95 -2.71 16.74
N HIS A 154 -2.27 -1.82 17.68
CA HIS A 154 -3.27 -0.81 17.44
C HIS A 154 -2.88 0.12 16.27
N ARG A 155 -3.89 0.64 15.57
CA ARG A 155 -3.76 1.33 14.27
C ARG A 155 -2.69 2.41 14.27
N ASP A 156 -2.67 3.24 15.31
CA ASP A 156 -1.82 4.43 15.34
C ASP A 156 -0.35 4.08 15.62
N TYR A 157 -0.09 3.10 16.49
CA TYR A 157 1.25 2.53 16.67
C TYR A 157 1.77 1.91 15.36
N PHE A 158 0.94 1.12 14.68
CA PHE A 158 1.31 0.52 13.39
C PHE A 158 1.58 1.59 12.31
N ALA A 159 0.80 2.67 12.28
CA ALA A 159 1.03 3.81 11.39
C ALA A 159 2.36 4.53 11.70
N MET A 160 2.70 4.73 12.98
CA MET A 160 4.01 5.28 13.37
C MET A 160 5.17 4.39 12.90
N ARG A 161 5.07 3.05 13.07
CA ARG A 161 6.08 2.09 12.59
C ARG A 161 6.23 2.12 11.07
N GLN A 162 5.13 2.19 10.30
CA GLN A 162 5.22 2.40 8.86
C GLN A 162 5.88 3.74 8.49
N GLY A 163 5.63 4.79 9.28
CA GLY A 163 6.28 6.11 9.15
C GLY A 163 7.79 6.04 9.37
N GLU A 164 8.24 5.37 10.44
CA GLU A 164 9.67 5.12 10.73
C GLU A 164 10.35 4.40 9.55
N HIS A 165 9.75 3.33 9.03
CA HIS A 165 10.26 2.59 7.86
C HIS A 165 10.30 3.45 6.59
N ARG A 166 9.28 4.26 6.34
CA ARG A 166 9.23 5.18 5.18
C ARG A 166 10.34 6.23 5.29
N ARG A 167 10.48 6.85 6.47
CA ARG A 167 11.51 7.86 6.76
C ARG A 167 12.92 7.26 6.62
N ARG A 168 13.14 6.04 7.14
CA ARG A 168 14.42 5.33 7.01
C ARG A 168 14.78 5.07 5.55
N ARG A 169 13.83 4.60 4.72
CA ARG A 169 14.04 4.42 3.27
C ARG A 169 14.36 5.75 2.58
N GLN A 170 13.58 6.80 2.85
CA GLN A 170 13.81 8.12 2.26
C GLN A 170 15.19 8.67 2.65
N ALA A 171 15.62 8.49 3.89
CA ALA A 171 16.96 8.88 4.34
C ALA A 171 18.07 8.08 3.65
N THR A 172 17.90 6.77 3.42
CA THR A 172 18.86 5.97 2.64
C THR A 172 18.93 6.44 1.18
N GLN A 173 17.77 6.62 0.52
CA GLN A 173 17.71 7.10 -0.87
C GLN A 173 18.30 8.52 -1.01
N ALA A 174 18.04 9.41 -0.05
CA ALA A 174 18.65 10.74 -0.02
C ALA A 174 20.17 10.68 0.15
N LYS A 175 20.69 9.76 0.96
CA LYS A 175 22.15 9.53 1.12
C LYS A 175 22.79 8.95 -0.14
N GLU A 176 22.10 8.07 -0.87
CA GLU A 176 22.55 7.52 -2.15
C GLU A 176 22.57 8.59 -3.26
N LEU A 177 21.61 9.53 -3.23
CA LEU A 177 21.52 10.63 -4.20
C LEU A 177 22.35 11.86 -3.82
N ALA A 178 22.71 12.07 -2.55
CA ALA A 178 23.45 13.25 -2.10
C ALA A 178 24.76 13.52 -2.88
N PRO A 179 25.60 12.52 -3.23
CA PRO A 179 26.80 12.75 -4.05
C PRO A 179 26.52 13.13 -5.51
N ARG A 180 25.26 13.06 -5.97
CA ARG A 180 24.82 13.42 -7.33
C ARG A 180 24.16 14.78 -7.40
N LEU A 181 23.91 15.42 -6.25
CA LEU A 181 23.30 16.74 -6.16
C LEU A 181 24.41 17.81 -6.11
N PRO A 182 24.22 18.98 -6.74
CA PRO A 182 25.18 20.08 -6.62
C PRO A 182 25.28 20.53 -5.16
N GLY A 183 26.50 20.78 -4.69
CA GLY A 183 26.74 21.25 -3.34
C GLY A 183 26.06 22.59 -3.07
N ALA A 184 25.46 22.75 -1.89
CA ALA A 184 24.89 24.03 -1.48
C ALA A 184 26.02 25.08 -1.36
N PRO A 185 25.83 26.31 -1.87
CA PRO A 185 26.86 27.33 -1.83
C PRO A 185 27.12 27.78 -0.38
N THR A 186 28.27 27.38 0.16
CA THR A 186 28.76 27.83 1.48
C THR A 186 29.43 29.19 1.35
N GLY A 187 28.65 30.21 0.98
CA GLY A 187 29.09 31.60 1.02
C GLY A 187 29.02 32.12 2.45
N GLU A 188 30.17 32.34 3.08
CA GLU A 188 30.21 33.25 4.23
C GLU A 188 29.74 34.61 3.76
N ILE A 189 28.66 35.11 4.35
CA ILE A 189 28.23 36.51 4.22
C ILE A 189 29.22 37.38 4.99
N SER A 190 30.40 37.61 4.41
CA SER A 190 31.34 38.65 4.84
C SER A 190 30.67 40.00 4.63
N GLY A 191 29.91 40.43 5.64
CA GLY A 191 29.32 41.75 5.71
C GLY A 191 30.44 42.79 5.70
N SER A 192 30.69 43.38 4.53
CA SER A 192 31.50 44.59 4.40
C SER A 192 30.81 45.70 5.15
N SER A 193 31.15 45.86 6.43
CA SER A 193 30.76 47.04 7.20
C SER A 193 31.54 48.22 6.62
N VAL A 194 30.79 49.19 6.10
CA VAL A 194 31.24 50.53 5.75
C VAL A 194 31.04 51.43 6.96
#